data_AF-A0A972Z532-F1
#
_entry.id   AF-A0A972Z532-F1
#
_cell.length_a   1.000
_cell.length_b   1.000
_cell.length_c   1.000
_cell.angle_alpha   90.00
_cell.angle_beta   90.00
_cell.angle_gamma   90.00
#
_symmetry.space_group_name_H-M   'P 1'
#
loop_
_entity.id
_entity.type
_entity.pdbx_description
1 polymer ?
#
loop_
_entity_poly.entity_id
_entity_poly.type
_entity_poly.pdbx_seq_one_letter_code
_entity_poly.pdbx_strand_id
1 'polypeptide(L)'
;MMSKSKVSIVKTNPKPEYPEILEAVQKALDLIGGIQDIIKPGHLVLINPSWVAPPVEREAGCITIPEIPRALADIVKELGARPVIAESSAVGVDSEKLIQESGYQELRDMGYEVINLKKTPHV
;
A
#
# COMPACT_ATOMS: atom_id res chain seq x y z
N MET A 1 26.20 -0.07 -25.64
CA MET A 1 25.27 -0.94 -24.89
C MET A 1 24.37 -0.05 -24.06
N MET A 2 23.04 -0.25 -24.09
CA MET A 2 22.16 0.41 -23.12
C MET A 2 22.45 -0.16 -21.73
N SER A 3 22.68 0.73 -20.76
CA SER A 3 22.74 0.34 -19.36
C SER A 3 21.44 -0.37 -18.98
N LYS A 4 21.53 -1.51 -18.28
CA LYS A 4 20.34 -2.12 -17.69
C LYS A 4 19.72 -1.16 -16.67
N SER A 5 18.39 -1.16 -16.56
CA SER A 5 17.70 -0.42 -15.51
C SER A 5 18.15 -0.94 -14.13
N LYS A 6 18.46 -0.03 -13.22
CA LYS A 6 18.71 -0.34 -11.81
C LYS A 6 17.37 -0.28 -11.08
N VAL A 7 17.00 -1.37 -10.41
CA VAL A 7 15.73 -1.52 -9.68
C VAL A 7 15.99 -2.08 -8.28
N SER A 8 15.08 -1.80 -7.34
CA SER A 8 15.05 -2.41 -6.01
C SER A 8 14.14 -3.64 -6.03
N ILE A 9 14.65 -4.79 -5.57
CA ILE A 9 13.90 -6.05 -5.49
C ILE A 9 14.27 -6.74 -4.18
N VAL A 10 13.28 -7.05 -3.36
CA VAL A 10 13.43 -7.82 -2.12
C VAL A 10 12.54 -9.05 -2.22
N LYS A 11 13.07 -10.21 -1.79
CA LYS A 11 12.33 -11.48 -1.73
C LYS A 11 12.04 -11.81 -0.27
N THR A 12 10.83 -12.29 -0.01
CA THR A 12 10.42 -12.87 1.27
C THR A 12 10.42 -14.40 1.17
N ASN A 13 10.22 -15.07 2.31
CA ASN A 13 9.76 -16.45 2.31
C ASN A 13 8.35 -16.55 1.72
N PRO A 14 7.91 -17.74 1.26
CA PRO A 14 6.51 -17.98 0.92
C PRO A 14 5.61 -17.71 2.13
N LYS A 15 4.46 -17.05 1.91
CA LYS A 15 3.47 -16.71 2.95
C LYS A 15 4.09 -15.98 4.16
N PRO A 16 4.75 -14.83 3.94
CA PRO A 16 5.37 -14.09 5.03
C PRO A 16 4.31 -13.51 5.96
N GLU A 17 4.62 -13.45 7.24
CA GLU A 17 3.82 -12.74 8.22
C GLU A 17 4.09 -11.23 8.17
N TYR A 18 3.23 -10.42 8.81
CA TYR A 18 3.34 -8.95 8.76
C TYR A 18 4.74 -8.39 9.10
N PRO A 19 5.45 -8.86 10.15
CA PRO A 19 6.79 -8.35 10.45
C PRO A 19 7.80 -8.57 9.31
N GLU A 20 7.74 -9.72 8.64
CA GLU A 20 8.60 -10.02 7.48
C GLU A 20 8.24 -9.14 6.28
N ILE A 21 6.96 -8.83 6.09
CA ILE A 21 6.49 -7.90 5.05
C ILE A 21 7.01 -6.48 5.33
N LEU A 22 6.87 -5.99 6.57
CA LEU A 22 7.34 -4.67 6.97
C LEU A 22 8.85 -4.53 6.75
N GLU A 23 9.64 -5.52 7.19
CA GLU A 23 11.08 -5.55 6.96
C GLU A 23 11.43 -5.52 5.47
N ALA A 24 10.72 -6.30 4.65
CA ALA A 24 10.95 -6.34 3.21
C ALA A 24 10.63 -5.01 2.52
N VAL A 25 9.55 -4.34 2.93
CA VAL A 25 9.18 -3.00 2.42
C VAL A 25 10.23 -1.98 2.82
N GLN A 26 10.66 -1.95 4.09
CA GLN A 26 11.70 -1.04 4.56
C GLN A 26 13.00 -1.25 3.76
N LYS A 27 13.45 -2.50 3.62
CA LYS A 27 14.64 -2.84 2.84
C LYS A 27 14.51 -2.43 1.37
N ALA A 28 13.33 -2.56 0.77
CA ALA A 28 13.10 -2.14 -0.60
C ALA A 28 13.26 -0.63 -0.78
N LEU A 29 12.82 0.16 0.20
CA LEU A 29 13.02 1.61 0.26
C LEU A 29 14.48 1.97 0.51
N ASP A 30 15.17 1.28 1.42
CA ASP A 30 16.58 1.54 1.71
C ASP A 30 17.47 1.31 0.48
N LEU A 31 17.15 0.29 -0.34
CA LEU A 31 17.86 0.01 -1.60
C LEU A 31 17.72 1.13 -2.65
N ILE A 32 16.69 1.97 -2.57
CA ILE A 32 16.55 3.17 -3.41
C ILE A 32 17.08 4.44 -2.74
N GLY A 33 17.67 4.33 -1.54
CA GLY A 33 18.24 5.46 -0.78
C GLY A 33 17.37 5.97 0.35
N GLY A 34 16.26 5.28 0.66
CA GLY A 34 15.28 5.72 1.64
C GLY A 34 14.25 6.71 1.06
N ILE A 35 13.43 7.28 1.94
CA ILE A 35 12.36 8.23 1.58
C ILE A 35 12.32 9.45 2.51
N GLN A 36 13.30 9.58 3.41
CA GLN A 36 13.37 10.64 4.43
C GLN A 36 13.69 12.02 3.83
N ASP A 37 14.25 12.05 2.62
CA ASP A 37 14.47 13.27 1.85
C ASP A 37 13.19 13.77 1.16
N ILE A 38 12.27 12.85 0.82
CA ILE A 38 10.99 13.11 0.14
C ILE A 38 9.86 13.40 1.15
N ILE A 39 9.73 12.57 2.19
CA ILE A 39 8.66 12.66 3.19
C ILE A 39 9.19 13.38 4.43
N LYS A 40 8.50 14.46 4.83
CA LYS A 40 8.84 15.25 6.02
C LYS A 40 7.72 15.17 7.06
N PRO A 41 8.02 15.40 8.35
CA PRO A 41 7.00 15.50 9.38
C PRO A 41 5.88 16.47 8.99
N GLY A 42 4.63 16.08 9.24
CA GLY A 42 3.43 16.84 8.89
C GLY A 42 2.97 16.73 7.44
N HIS A 43 3.73 16.08 6.54
CA HIS A 43 3.24 15.80 5.19
C HIS A 43 1.99 14.90 5.22
N LEU A 44 1.04 15.17 4.32
CA LEU A 44 0.01 14.21 3.95
C LEU A 44 0.56 13.33 2.83
N VAL A 45 0.59 12.01 3.06
CA VAL A 45 1.14 11.04 2.12
C VAL A 45 0.02 10.11 1.65
N LEU A 46 -0.29 10.18 0.36
CA LEU A 46 -1.21 9.25 -0.28
C LEU A 46 -0.47 7.95 -0.62
N ILE A 47 -0.89 6.85 -0.01
CA ILE A 47 -0.48 5.49 -0.36
C ILE A 47 -1.55 4.95 -1.30
N ASN A 48 -1.15 4.73 -2.55
CA ASN A 48 -2.03 4.36 -3.65
C ASN A 48 -1.77 2.89 -4.04
N PRO A 49 -2.42 1.91 -3.38
CA PRO A 49 -2.32 0.51 -3.76
C PRO A 49 -3.09 0.25 -5.06
N SER A 50 -2.83 -0.87 -5.74
CA SER A 50 -3.62 -1.28 -6.90
C SER A 50 -4.87 -2.05 -6.48
N TRP A 51 -6.07 -1.55 -6.83
CA TRP A 51 -7.35 -2.23 -6.64
C TRP A 51 -8.00 -2.55 -7.99
N VAL A 52 -7.85 -3.77 -8.52
CA VAL A 52 -8.50 -4.12 -9.80
C VAL A 52 -9.91 -4.64 -9.57
N ALA A 53 -10.04 -5.77 -8.87
CA ALA A 53 -11.29 -6.44 -8.55
C ALA A 53 -11.18 -7.18 -7.21
N PRO A 54 -12.30 -7.49 -6.53
CA PRO A 54 -12.27 -8.33 -5.33
C PRO A 54 -11.51 -9.64 -5.60
N PRO A 55 -10.50 -9.99 -4.79
CA PRO A 55 -9.71 -11.18 -5.01
C PRO A 55 -10.53 -12.45 -4.72
N VAL A 56 -10.40 -13.46 -5.57
CA VAL A 56 -10.93 -14.81 -5.29
C VAL A 56 -10.01 -15.60 -4.34
N GLU A 57 -8.71 -15.30 -4.41
CA GLU A 57 -7.65 -15.87 -3.56
C GLU A 57 -6.61 -14.79 -3.30
N ARG A 58 -5.91 -14.89 -2.16
CA ARG A 58 -4.93 -13.89 -1.72
C ARG A 58 -3.75 -13.79 -2.69
N GLU A 59 -3.28 -14.92 -3.21
CA GLU A 59 -2.13 -15.03 -4.11
C GLU A 59 -2.47 -14.74 -5.59
N ALA A 60 -3.75 -14.48 -5.92
CA ALA A 60 -4.18 -14.20 -7.29
C ALA A 60 -3.63 -12.88 -7.86
N GLY A 61 -3.16 -11.97 -7.00
CA GLY A 61 -2.56 -10.70 -7.43
C GLY A 61 -3.56 -9.70 -8.02
N CYS A 62 -4.86 -9.87 -7.79
CA CYS A 62 -5.90 -8.95 -8.26
C CYS A 62 -5.86 -7.57 -7.58
N ILE A 63 -5.33 -7.53 -6.36
CA ILE A 63 -5.10 -6.31 -5.59
C ILE A 63 -3.72 -6.36 -4.95
N THR A 64 -3.16 -5.21 -4.60
CA THR A 64 -2.05 -5.17 -3.63
C THR A 64 -2.55 -5.71 -2.30
N ILE A 65 -1.90 -6.73 -1.75
CA ILE A 65 -2.27 -7.28 -0.43
C ILE A 65 -2.19 -6.16 0.63
N PRO A 66 -3.14 -6.10 1.57
CA PRO A 66 -3.32 -4.97 2.50
C PRO A 66 -2.11 -4.74 3.43
N GLU A 67 -1.29 -5.75 3.66
CA GLU A 67 -0.10 -5.66 4.50
C GLU A 67 0.99 -4.76 3.89
N ILE A 68 1.04 -4.62 2.56
CA ILE A 68 1.99 -3.71 1.88
C ILE A 68 1.66 -2.24 2.16
N PRO A 69 0.46 -1.71 1.86
CA PRO A 69 0.13 -0.34 2.20
C PRO A 69 0.06 -0.11 3.71
N ARG A 70 -0.25 -1.12 4.53
CA ARG A 70 -0.10 -1.04 5.99
C ARG A 70 1.35 -0.78 6.40
N ALA A 71 2.30 -1.55 5.87
CA ALA A 71 3.72 -1.36 6.16
C ALA A 71 4.21 0.04 5.75
N LEU A 72 3.80 0.51 4.58
CA LEU A 72 4.11 1.89 4.16
C LEU A 72 3.46 2.93 5.09
N ALA A 73 2.22 2.70 5.54
CA ALA A 73 1.54 3.62 6.46
C ALA A 73 2.26 3.70 7.82
N ASP A 74 2.73 2.57 8.34
CA ASP A 74 3.51 2.53 9.58
C ASP A 74 4.83 3.31 9.43
N ILE A 75 5.59 3.06 8.35
CA ILE A 75 6.84 3.79 8.06
C ILE A 75 6.57 5.30 7.93
N VAL A 76 5.51 5.70 7.24
CA VAL A 76 5.13 7.12 7.09
C VAL A 76 4.77 7.76 8.43
N LYS A 77 4.03 7.05 9.30
CA LYS A 77 3.71 7.51 10.67
C LYS A 77 4.98 7.70 11.49
N GLU A 78 5.94 6.79 11.41
CA GLU A 78 7.23 6.88 12.11
C GLU A 78 8.05 8.11 11.67
N LEU A 79 7.92 8.54 10.42
CA LEU A 79 8.50 9.80 9.92
C LEU A 79 7.76 11.06 10.38
N GLY A 80 6.72 10.92 11.21
CA GLY A 80 5.89 12.02 11.70
C GLY A 80 4.94 12.60 10.64
N ALA A 81 4.71 11.88 9.53
CA ALA A 81 3.77 12.25 8.49
C ALA A 81 2.43 11.51 8.65
N ARG A 82 1.39 11.98 7.95
CA ARG A 82 0.05 11.39 7.97
C ARG A 82 -0.16 10.52 6.72
N PRO A 83 -0.21 9.18 6.83
CA PRO A 83 -0.56 8.33 5.71
C PRO A 83 -2.07 8.29 5.48
N VAL A 84 -2.48 8.26 4.21
CA VAL A 84 -3.83 7.92 3.78
C VAL A 84 -3.72 6.84 2.71
N ILE A 85 -4.37 5.70 2.93
CA ILE A 85 -4.46 4.63 1.93
C ILE A 85 -5.70 4.92 1.07
N ALA A 86 -5.53 5.22 -0.21
CA ALA A 86 -6.70 5.44 -1.07
C ALA A 86 -6.46 5.07 -2.53
N GLU A 87 -7.50 4.48 -3.11
CA GLU A 87 -7.59 4.16 -4.53
C GLU A 87 -9.08 4.07 -4.94
N SER A 88 -9.33 3.98 -6.24
CA SER A 88 -10.56 3.58 -6.91
C SER A 88 -10.38 2.23 -7.59
N SER A 89 -11.37 1.35 -7.51
CA SER A 89 -11.32 0.08 -8.26
C SER A 89 -11.52 0.28 -9.76
N ALA A 90 -11.29 -0.76 -10.56
CA ALA A 90 -11.56 -0.73 -12.01
C ALA A 90 -13.00 -0.26 -12.35
N VAL A 91 -13.20 0.25 -13.56
CA VAL A 91 -14.53 0.68 -14.04
C VAL A 91 -15.52 -0.48 -13.92
N GLY A 92 -16.72 -0.20 -13.37
CA GLY A 92 -17.75 -1.20 -13.13
C GLY A 92 -17.58 -2.05 -11.86
N VAL A 93 -16.46 -1.91 -11.14
CA VAL A 93 -16.25 -2.57 -9.84
C VAL A 93 -16.66 -1.64 -8.70
N ASP A 94 -17.36 -2.16 -7.70
CA ASP A 94 -17.64 -1.43 -6.46
C ASP A 94 -16.41 -1.44 -5.55
N SER A 95 -15.79 -0.28 -5.36
CA SER A 95 -14.60 -0.16 -4.51
C SER A 95 -14.91 -0.34 -3.03
N GLU A 96 -16.13 -0.02 -2.59
CA GLU A 96 -16.53 -0.23 -1.20
C GLU A 96 -16.63 -1.71 -0.89
N LYS A 97 -17.28 -2.45 -1.79
CA LYS A 97 -17.37 -3.91 -1.69
C LYS A 97 -15.99 -4.54 -1.70
N LEU A 98 -15.07 -4.06 -2.55
CA LEU A 98 -13.68 -4.50 -2.55
C LEU A 98 -13.03 -4.26 -1.17
N ILE A 99 -13.17 -3.09 -0.58
CA ILE A 99 -12.61 -2.82 0.76
C ILE A 99 -13.21 -3.75 1.81
N GLN A 100 -14.52 -4.01 1.77
CA GLN A 100 -15.24 -4.88 2.71
C GLN A 100 -14.87 -6.36 2.58
N GLU A 101 -14.59 -6.83 1.36
CA GLU A 101 -14.31 -8.24 1.06
C GLU A 101 -12.80 -8.53 0.91
N SER A 102 -11.96 -7.51 1.08
CA SER A 102 -10.51 -7.66 1.13
C SER A 102 -9.99 -7.22 2.48
N GLY A 103 -8.78 -7.63 2.85
CA GLY A 103 -8.20 -7.34 4.17
C GLY A 103 -7.98 -5.84 4.50
N TYR A 104 -8.53 -4.93 3.70
CA TYR A 104 -8.52 -3.47 3.88
C TYR A 104 -9.61 -2.98 4.85
N GLN A 105 -10.71 -3.71 5.04
CA GLN A 105 -11.69 -3.36 6.07
C GLN A 105 -11.07 -3.52 7.46
N GLU A 106 -10.28 -4.57 7.67
CA GLU A 106 -9.53 -4.80 8.91
C GLU A 106 -8.54 -3.66 9.17
N LEU A 107 -7.95 -3.07 8.13
CA LEU A 107 -7.13 -1.86 8.30
C LEU A 107 -7.95 -0.68 8.80
N ARG A 108 -9.19 -0.49 8.33
CA ARG A 108 -10.08 0.55 8.89
C ARG A 108 -10.41 0.28 10.35
N ASP A 109 -10.68 -0.97 10.68
CA ASP A 109 -11.01 -1.39 12.05
C ASP A 109 -9.81 -1.20 12.99
N MET A 110 -8.58 -1.32 12.48
CA MET A 110 -7.33 -0.98 13.16
C MET A 110 -7.05 0.54 13.24
N GLY A 111 -7.89 1.38 12.63
CA GLY A 111 -7.78 2.85 12.67
C GLY A 111 -6.93 3.47 11.55
N TYR A 112 -6.60 2.73 10.49
CA TYR A 112 -5.96 3.33 9.30
C TYR A 112 -7.00 4.05 8.43
N GLU A 113 -6.61 5.17 7.82
CA GLU A 113 -7.44 5.89 6.87
C GLU A 113 -7.43 5.17 5.51
N VAL A 114 -8.46 4.36 5.24
CA VAL A 114 -8.68 3.69 3.95
C VAL A 114 -9.86 4.34 3.21
N ILE A 115 -9.58 5.06 2.14
CA ILE A 115 -10.55 5.89 1.42
C ILE A 115 -10.86 5.30 0.04
N ASN A 116 -12.16 5.24 -0.27
CA ASN A 116 -12.67 4.93 -1.60
C ASN A 116 -12.75 6.23 -2.43
N LEU A 117 -11.86 6.39 -3.40
CA LEU A 117 -11.79 7.61 -4.22
C LEU A 117 -13.00 7.77 -5.17
N LYS A 118 -13.79 6.73 -5.44
CA LYS A 118 -15.04 6.87 -6.21
C LYS A 118 -16.16 7.58 -5.44
N LYS A 119 -16.04 7.67 -4.12
CA LYS A 119 -17.04 8.32 -3.24
C LYS A 119 -16.58 9.69 -2.74
N THR A 120 -15.40 10.16 -3.16
CA THR A 120 -14.95 11.52 -2.83
C THR A 120 -15.48 12.51 -3.87
N PRO A 121 -15.88 13.74 -3.47
CA PRO A 121 -16.27 14.77 -4.42
C PRO A 121 -15.18 15.03 -5.46
N HIS A 122 -15.57 15.16 -6.73
CA HIS A 122 -14.67 15.68 -7.77
C HIS A 122 -14.62 17.20 -7.66
N VAL A 123 -13.42 17.76 -7.74
CA VAL A 123 -13.18 19.20 -7.94
C VAL A 123 -13.00 19.51 -9.42
#